data_AF-A0A957H5L9-F1
#
_entry.id   AF-A0A957H5L9-F1
#
_cell.length_a   1.000
_cell.length_b   1.000
_cell.length_c   1.000
_cell.angle_alpha   90.00
_cell.angle_beta   90.00
_cell.angle_gamma   90.00
#
_symmetry.space_group_name_H-M   'P 1'
#
loop_
_entity.id
_entity.type
_entity.pdbx_description
1 polymer ?
#
loop_
_entity_poly.entity_id
_entity_poly.type
_entity_poly.pdbx_seq_one_letter_code
_entity_poly.pdbx_strand_id
1 'polypeptide(L)' 'WQSEEVIGGGRIQFEDGAVVVPDAPGLGIELDRDALARLHAQYLACGLTHRDDEIEMQKVHPGWQFTPTRY' A
#
# COMPACT_ATOMS: atom_id res chain seq x y z
N TRP A 1 1.10 3.35 -8.22
CA TRP A 1 0.02 3.12 -9.20
C TRP A 1 -1.25 2.55 -8.58
N GLN A 2 -1.23 1.89 -7.41
CA GLN A 2 -2.50 1.46 -6.78
C GLN A 2 -3.37 2.63 -6.34
N SER A 3 -4.61 2.67 -6.85
CA SER A 3 -5.64 3.68 -6.56
C SER A 3 -6.69 3.22 -5.55
N GLU A 4 -6.72 1.94 -5.22
CA GLU A 4 -7.67 1.34 -4.28
C GLU A 4 -7.33 1.71 -2.83
N GLU A 5 -8.36 1.80 -1.98
CA GLU A 5 -8.28 2.29 -0.60
C GLU A 5 -9.34 1.56 0.24
N VAL A 6 -9.03 1.30 1.52
CA VAL A 6 -9.95 0.68 2.50
C VAL A 6 -10.66 1.70 3.37
N ILE A 7 -10.21 2.95 3.40
CA ILE A 7 -10.82 4.04 4.14
C ILE A 7 -12.08 4.55 3.42
N GLY A 8 -13.17 4.70 4.17
CA GLY A 8 -14.42 5.31 3.70
C GLY A 8 -14.22 6.78 3.30
N GLY A 9 -14.85 7.20 2.21
CA GLY A 9 -14.60 8.51 1.60
C GLY A 9 -13.40 8.54 0.64
N GLY A 10 -12.66 7.44 0.52
CA GLY A 10 -11.54 7.29 -0.40
C GLY A 10 -10.23 7.81 0.17
N ARG A 11 -9.32 8.22 -0.72
CA ARG A 11 -7.97 8.65 -0.35
C ARG A 11 -8.01 9.95 0.46
N ILE A 12 -7.17 10.02 1.49
CA ILE A 12 -6.94 11.23 2.28
C ILE A 12 -6.45 12.36 1.36
N GLN A 13 -7.08 13.52 1.49
CA GLN A 13 -6.74 14.70 0.71
C GLN A 13 -5.44 15.34 1.22
N PHE A 14 -4.65 15.84 0.28
CA PHE A 14 -3.46 16.63 0.57
C PHE A 14 -3.72 18.08 0.18
N GLU A 15 -3.30 19.00 1.05
CA GLU A 15 -3.33 20.44 0.84
C GLU A 15 -1.90 20.96 0.97
N ASP A 16 -1.41 21.65 -0.07
CA ASP A 16 -0.05 22.20 -0.14
C ASP A 16 1.07 21.19 0.19
N GLY A 17 0.87 19.92 -0.18
CA GLY A 17 1.83 18.83 0.04
C GLY A 17 1.81 18.23 1.45
N ALA A 18 0.83 18.60 2.28
CA ALA A 18 0.64 18.07 3.63
C ALA A 18 -0.77 17.51 3.82
N VAL A 19 -0.96 16.73 4.89
CA VAL A 19 -2.29 16.27 5.33
C VAL A 19 -2.72 17.13 6.51
N VAL A 20 -3.92 17.70 6.42
CA VAL A 20 -4.51 18.44 7.53
C VAL A 20 -4.94 17.47 8.63
N VAL A 21 -4.60 17.77 9.88
CA VAL A 21 -5.00 16.95 11.03
C VAL A 21 -6.51 17.09 11.25
N PRO A 22 -7.30 16.00 11.22
CA PRO A 22 -8.75 16.09 11.42
C PRO A 22 -9.13 16.47 12.86
N ASP A 23 -10.22 17.20 13.03
CA ASP A 23 -10.80 17.53 14.34
C ASP A 23 -11.69 16.40 14.92
N ALA A 24 -11.98 15.38 14.12
CA ALA A 24 -12.83 14.25 14.54
C ALA A 24 -12.10 13.34 15.55
N PRO A 25 -12.83 12.65 16.46
CA PRO A 25 -12.23 11.76 17.44
C PRO A 25 -11.43 10.60 16.82
N GLY A 26 -10.41 10.13 17.55
CA GLY A 26 -9.58 9.01 17.12
C GLY A 26 -8.73 9.35 15.90
N LEU A 27 -8.69 8.46 14.91
CA LEU A 27 -7.99 8.71 13.64
C LEU A 27 -8.81 9.56 12.65
N GLY A 28 -10.08 9.87 12.96
CA GLY A 28 -10.95 10.64 12.06
C GLY A 28 -11.33 9.93 10.76
N ILE A 29 -11.27 8.59 10.73
CA ILE A 29 -11.61 7.77 9.55
C ILE A 29 -12.59 6.66 9.88
N GLU A 30 -13.30 6.19 8.86
CA GLU A 30 -14.13 4.99 8.91
C GLU A 30 -13.61 3.93 7.94
N LEU A 31 -13.88 2.67 8.24
CA LEU A 31 -13.47 1.54 7.39
C LEU A 31 -14.56 1.21 6.37
N ASP A 32 -14.24 1.22 5.08
CA ASP A 32 -15.05 0.63 4.02
C ASP A 32 -14.86 -0.90 4.04
N ARG A 33 -15.87 -1.61 4.55
CA ARG A 33 -15.83 -3.07 4.71
C ARG A 33 -15.88 -3.81 3.38
N ASP A 34 -16.52 -3.24 2.35
CA ASP A 34 -16.59 -3.86 1.04
C ASP A 34 -15.24 -3.72 0.32
N ALA A 35 -14.59 -2.56 0.43
CA ALA A 35 -13.24 -2.35 -0.07
C ALA A 35 -12.22 -3.25 0.63
N LEU A 36 -12.32 -3.38 1.96
CA LEU A 36 -11.49 -4.31 2.73
C LEU A 36 -11.67 -5.75 2.24
N ALA A 37 -12.90 -6.22 2.05
CA ALA A 37 -13.17 -7.57 1.57
C ALA A 37 -12.57 -7.81 0.17
N ARG A 38 -12.66 -6.83 -0.73
CA ARG A 38 -12.04 -6.91 -2.07
C ARG A 38 -10.52 -7.02 -1.99
N LEU A 39 -9.86 -6.15 -1.22
CA LEU A 39 -8.40 -6.17 -1.11
C LEU A 39 -7.89 -7.39 -0.34
N HIS A 40 -8.67 -7.92 0.60
CA HIS A 40 -8.38 -9.21 1.23
C HIS A 40 -8.42 -10.36 0.21
N ALA A 41 -9.44 -10.39 -0.67
CA ALA A 41 -9.50 -11.39 -1.73
C ALA A 41 -8.32 -11.27 -2.70
N GLN A 42 -7.87 -10.07 -3.03
CA GLN A 42 -6.66 -9.84 -3.84
C GLN A 42 -5.40 -10.37 -3.16
N TYR A 43 -5.24 -10.14 -1.84
CA TYR A 43 -4.13 -10.70 -1.06
C TYR A 43 -4.10 -12.23 -1.11
N LEU A 44 -5.25 -12.87 -0.91
CA LEU A 44 -5.35 -14.33 -1.01
C LEU A 44 -5.01 -14.83 -2.42
N ALA A 45 -5.49 -14.12 -3.46
CA ALA A 45 -5.28 -14.50 -4.85
C ALA A 45 -3.82 -14.31 -5.32
N CYS A 46 -3.11 -13.30 -4.81
CA CYS A 46 -1.73 -13.04 -5.22
C CYS A 46 -0.71 -13.99 -4.57
N GLY A 47 -1.04 -14.58 -3.40
CA GLY A 47 -0.20 -15.55 -2.71
C GLY A 47 1.08 -14.98 -2.09
N LEU A 48 1.24 -13.65 -2.08
CA LEU A 48 2.40 -12.97 -1.50
C LEU A 48 2.22 -12.80 0.01
N THR A 49 3.20 -13.24 0.78
CA THR A 49 3.15 -13.20 2.27
C THR A 49 4.15 -12.24 2.89
N HIS A 50 5.15 -11.81 2.12
CA HIS A 50 6.14 -10.81 2.49
C HIS A 50 6.60 -10.07 1.24
N ARG A 51 7.19 -8.90 1.44
CA ARG A 51 7.80 -8.13 0.37
C ARG A 51 9.23 -8.62 0.13
N ASP A 52 9.51 -9.06 -1.08
CA ASP A 52 10.85 -9.42 -1.55
C ASP A 52 11.10 -8.80 -2.93
N ASP A 53 11.79 -7.66 -2.93
CA ASP A 53 12.10 -6.94 -4.15
C ASP A 53 13.19 -7.65 -4.97
N GLU A 54 14.03 -8.48 -4.36
CA GLU A 54 15.10 -9.20 -5.05
C GLU A 54 14.52 -10.27 -5.98
N ILE A 55 13.56 -11.06 -5.51
CA ILE A 55 12.85 -12.05 -6.34
C ILE A 55 12.15 -11.36 -7.51
N GLU A 56 11.51 -10.22 -7.28
CA GLU A 56 10.87 -9.44 -8.35
C GLU A 56 11.90 -8.93 -9.37
N MET A 57 13.05 -8.43 -8.93
CA MET A 57 14.14 -7.99 -9.81
C MET A 57 14.72 -9.14 -10.63
N GLN A 58 14.85 -10.34 -10.04
CA GLN A 58 15.37 -11.52 -10.74
C GLN A 58 14.49 -11.98 -11.91
N LYS A 59 13.19 -11.65 -11.92
CA LYS A 59 12.31 -11.89 -13.08
C LYS A 59 12.72 -11.10 -14.33
N VAL A 60 13.33 -9.93 -14.13
CA VAL A 60 13.79 -9.04 -15.22
C VAL A 60 15.28 -9.22 -15.48
N HIS A 61 16.08 -9.40 -14.42
CA HIS A 61 17.53 -9.56 -14.47
C HIS A 61 17.96 -10.81 -13.69
N PRO A 62 18.05 -11.99 -14.33
CA PRO A 62 18.43 -13.22 -13.67
C PRO A 62 19.78 -13.10 -12.96
N GLY A 63 19.84 -13.52 -11.70
CA GLY A 63 21.05 -13.44 -10.85
C GLY A 63 21.28 -12.07 -10.20
N TRP A 64 20.37 -11.11 -10.35
CA TRP A 64 20.44 -9.85 -9.60
C TRP A 64 20.35 -10.13 -8.09
N GLN A 65 21.18 -9.42 -7.32
CA GLN A 65 21.21 -9.46 -5.87
C GLN A 65 21.20 -8.05 -5.30
N PHE A 66 20.45 -7.82 -4.22
CA PHE A 66 20.44 -6.55 -3.53
C PHE A 66 21.85 -6.27 -2.98
N THR A 67 22.41 -5.15 -3.41
CA THR A 67 23.67 -4.64 -2.86
C THR A 67 23.39 -3.29 -2.21
N PRO A 68 23.53 -3.15 -0.88
CA PRO A 68 23.32 -1.87 -0.22
C PRO A 68 24.36 -0.87 -0.72
N THR A 69 23.90 0.19 -1.39
CA THR A 69 24.79 1.25 -1.86
C THR A 69 25.22 2.09 -0.66
N ARG A 70 26.53 2.11 -0.37
CA ARG A 70 27.13 3.07 0.58
C ARG A 70 27.74 4.19 -0.22
N TYR A 71 27.14 5.37 -0.16
CA TYR A 71 27.71 6.63 -0.63
C TYR A 71 28.50 7.28 0.52
#